data_AF-A0A1Y1L4Q4-F1
#
_entry.id   AF-A0A1Y1L4Q4-F1
#
_cell.length_a   1.000
_cell.length_b   1.000
_cell.length_c   1.000
_cell.angle_alpha   90.00
_cell.angle_beta   90.00
_cell.angle_gamma   90.00
#
_symmetry.space_group_name_H-M   'P 1'
#
loop_
_entity.id
_entity.type
_entity.pdbx_description
1 polymer ?
#
loop_
_entity_poly.entity_id
_entity_poly.type
_entity_poly.pdbx_seq_one_letter_code
_entity_poly.pdbx_strand_id
1 'polypeptide(L)'
;IGDRNRIDVPVEKGDAEFTRNFLEAFNKPEAAEYMVDSDHPGWLVWGSKFTAFRARPLPFDSYDELERNVRRQIGNILTKEWMSQCFEYLKQEPRDQSTDRFRMSNVYLLMHVFDLTYYGSTTVTLDEIKELAEGVFGDGSDKHQHRATAEILGALLAGSSDDPVEMRNKVWEFAAPMLLKILNDGLTPENLQYWLPCIHLILDSRDPRRSSEILDSLKTFRLDITSNAAFKDSSKVQLL
;
A
#
# COMPACT_ATOMS: atom_id res chain seq x y z
N ILE A 1 12.62 -5.32 22.95
CA ILE A 1 11.21 -5.76 22.99
C ILE A 1 10.86 -6.15 21.56
N GLY A 2 10.55 -7.42 21.31
CA GLY A 2 10.25 -7.88 19.94
C GLY A 2 8.99 -7.22 19.39
N ASP A 3 8.89 -7.14 18.06
CA ASP A 3 7.69 -6.73 17.35
C ASP A 3 6.50 -7.59 17.84
N ARG A 4 5.50 -6.95 18.47
CA ARG A 4 4.33 -7.62 19.07
C ARG A 4 3.41 -8.23 18.01
N ASN A 5 3.52 -7.78 16.77
CA ASN A 5 2.74 -8.26 15.64
C ASN A 5 3.41 -9.44 14.93
N ARG A 6 4.73 -9.57 15.03
CA ARG A 6 5.48 -10.72 14.52
C ARG A 6 5.24 -11.96 15.39
N ILE A 7 4.86 -13.06 14.75
CA ILE A 7 4.69 -14.37 15.37
C ILE A 7 5.49 -15.43 14.60
N ASP A 8 5.89 -16.49 15.31
CA ASP A 8 6.46 -17.68 14.69
C ASP A 8 5.41 -18.80 14.75
N VAL A 9 4.99 -19.29 13.58
CA VAL A 9 4.00 -20.36 13.47
C VAL A 9 4.74 -21.70 13.38
N PRO A 10 4.55 -22.63 14.34
CA PRO A 10 5.18 -23.94 14.30
C PRO A 10 4.59 -24.80 13.17
N VAL A 11 5.44 -25.61 12.56
CA VAL A 11 5.03 -26.64 11.60
C VAL A 11 5.40 -27.99 12.20
N GLU A 12 4.42 -28.63 12.86
CA GLU A 12 4.64 -29.94 13.49
C GLU A 12 4.94 -31.01 12.44
N LYS A 13 4.21 -30.97 11.33
CA LYS A 13 4.38 -31.87 10.19
C LYS A 13 4.04 -31.13 8.90
N GLY A 14 5.05 -30.72 8.15
CA GLY A 14 4.90 -30.02 6.87
C GLY A 14 4.53 -30.93 5.71
N ASP A 15 3.49 -31.74 5.88
CA ASP A 15 3.02 -32.69 4.87
C ASP A 15 1.93 -32.09 3.96
N ALA A 16 1.39 -32.91 3.06
CA ALA A 16 0.36 -32.48 2.11
C ALA A 16 -0.93 -31.99 2.80
N GLU A 17 -1.26 -32.53 3.98
CA GLU A 17 -2.41 -32.09 4.74
C GLU A 17 -2.18 -30.71 5.36
N PHE A 18 -1.00 -30.46 5.92
CA PHE A 18 -0.63 -29.13 6.41
C PHE A 18 -0.70 -28.09 5.29
N THR A 19 -0.08 -28.37 4.13
CA THR A 19 -0.13 -27.46 2.98
C THR A 19 -1.57 -27.19 2.52
N ARG A 20 -2.42 -28.22 2.46
CA ARG A 20 -3.83 -28.05 2.09
C ARG A 20 -4.56 -27.16 3.09
N ASN A 21 -4.41 -27.41 4.39
CA ASN A 21 -5.05 -26.60 5.44
C ASN A 21 -4.55 -25.14 5.41
N PHE A 22 -3.25 -24.94 5.17
CA PHE A 22 -2.66 -23.62 4.99
C PHE A 22 -3.30 -22.88 3.81
N LEU A 23 -3.41 -23.51 2.63
CA LEU A 23 -4.03 -22.90 1.45
C LEU A 23 -5.54 -22.68 1.61
N GLU A 24 -6.26 -23.62 2.24
CA GLU A 24 -7.69 -23.49 2.51
C GLU A 24 -8.00 -22.29 3.43
N ALA A 25 -7.08 -21.92 4.33
CA ALA A 25 -7.22 -20.75 5.19
C ALA A 25 -7.26 -19.43 4.40
N PHE A 26 -6.77 -19.40 3.16
CA PHE A 26 -6.85 -18.20 2.31
C PHE A 26 -8.28 -17.91 1.84
N ASN A 27 -9.16 -18.91 1.84
CA ASN A 27 -10.57 -18.75 1.47
C ASN A 27 -11.44 -18.18 2.60
N LYS A 28 -10.88 -17.98 3.81
CA LYS A 28 -11.60 -17.50 5.00
C LYS A 28 -10.84 -16.35 5.68
N PRO A 29 -10.65 -15.20 5.00
CA PRO A 29 -9.82 -14.10 5.51
C PRO A 29 -10.30 -13.55 6.85
N GLU A 30 -11.60 -13.54 7.12
CA GLU A 30 -12.21 -13.08 8.38
C GLU A 30 -11.81 -13.92 9.60
N ALA A 31 -11.55 -15.22 9.37
CA ALA A 31 -11.13 -16.18 10.38
C ALA A 31 -9.60 -16.24 10.55
N ALA A 32 -8.83 -15.47 9.76
CA ALA A 32 -7.38 -15.49 9.83
C ALA A 32 -6.90 -15.01 11.21
N GLU A 33 -6.04 -15.81 11.84
CA GLU A 33 -5.31 -15.41 13.05
C GLU A 33 -4.01 -14.69 12.68
N TYR A 34 -3.43 -15.07 11.54
CA TYR A 34 -2.18 -14.53 11.03
C TYR A 34 -2.17 -14.41 9.50
N MET A 35 -1.24 -13.59 9.03
CA MET A 35 -0.94 -13.30 7.63
C MET A 35 0.55 -13.51 7.36
N VAL A 36 0.89 -14.04 6.19
CA VAL A 36 2.25 -14.40 5.81
C VAL A 36 2.76 -13.39 4.78
N ASP A 37 3.55 -12.43 5.25
CA ASP A 37 4.16 -11.40 4.40
C ASP A 37 5.51 -11.89 3.85
N SER A 38 5.46 -13.00 3.13
CA SER A 38 6.57 -13.57 2.38
C SER A 38 6.07 -14.66 1.42
N ASP A 39 6.79 -14.87 0.33
CA ASP A 39 6.42 -15.77 -0.77
C ASP A 39 7.09 -17.16 -0.71
N HIS A 40 8.13 -17.32 0.13
CA HIS A 40 8.94 -18.52 0.20
C HIS A 40 8.47 -19.64 1.15
N PRO A 41 7.72 -19.39 2.26
CA PRO A 41 7.32 -20.47 3.16
C PRO A 41 6.47 -21.53 2.47
N GLY A 42 6.91 -22.79 2.53
CA GLY A 42 6.18 -23.91 1.96
C GLY A 42 6.27 -24.05 0.43
N TRP A 43 7.00 -23.15 -0.25
CA TRP A 43 7.15 -23.20 -1.72
C TRP A 43 7.91 -24.45 -2.18
N LEU A 44 9.04 -24.76 -1.53
CA LEU A 44 9.81 -25.99 -1.78
C LEU A 44 9.56 -27.03 -0.68
N VAL A 45 9.69 -26.62 0.57
CA VAL A 45 9.49 -27.45 1.76
C VAL A 45 9.17 -26.55 2.95
N TRP A 46 8.42 -27.07 3.92
CA TRP A 46 8.21 -26.39 5.19
C TRP A 46 9.40 -26.60 6.13
N GLY A 47 9.89 -25.52 6.75
CA GLY A 47 10.77 -25.60 7.90
C GLY A 47 10.00 -26.04 9.16
N SER A 48 10.69 -26.14 10.30
CA SER A 48 10.03 -26.45 11.60
C SER A 48 9.10 -25.33 12.10
N LYS A 49 9.26 -24.13 11.55
CA LYS A 49 8.41 -22.95 11.77
C LYS A 49 8.57 -21.96 10.63
N PHE A 50 7.63 -21.04 10.48
CA PHE A 50 7.75 -19.86 9.61
C PHE A 50 7.30 -18.60 10.34
N THR A 51 7.80 -17.44 9.91
CA THR A 51 7.38 -16.15 10.46
C THR A 51 6.08 -15.71 9.80
N ALA A 52 5.15 -15.22 10.60
CA ALA A 52 3.91 -14.59 10.17
C ALA A 52 3.65 -13.34 11.01
N PHE A 53 2.60 -12.61 10.68
CA PHE A 53 2.17 -11.41 11.39
C PHE A 53 0.71 -11.56 11.80
N ARG A 54 0.30 -10.91 12.90
CA ARG A 54 -1.11 -10.90 13.33
C ARG A 54 -2.01 -10.40 12.19
N ALA A 55 -3.09 -11.13 11.91
CA ALA A 55 -4.09 -10.70 10.93
C ALA A 55 -4.82 -9.41 11.38
N ARG A 56 -4.83 -9.15 12.70
CA ARG A 56 -5.32 -7.91 13.32
C ARG A 56 -4.16 -7.30 14.11
N PRO A 57 -3.32 -6.45 13.49
CA PRO A 57 -2.17 -5.84 14.13
C PRO A 57 -2.58 -4.95 15.31
N LEU A 58 -1.72 -4.90 16.33
CA LEU A 58 -1.83 -3.94 17.41
C LEU A 58 -1.00 -2.70 17.07
N PRO A 59 -1.44 -1.50 17.48
CA PRO A 59 -0.66 -0.30 17.26
C PRO A 59 0.66 -0.37 18.05
N PHE A 60 1.72 0.22 17.48
CA PHE A 60 2.97 0.38 18.21
C PHE A 60 2.97 1.74 18.92
N ASP A 61 2.85 1.71 20.25
CA ASP A 61 2.76 2.91 21.11
C ASP A 61 3.88 2.99 22.16
N SER A 62 4.80 2.03 22.14
CA SER A 62 5.76 1.79 23.21
C SER A 62 7.05 2.63 23.05
N TYR A 63 6.91 3.89 22.65
CA TYR A 63 8.00 4.86 22.57
C TYR A 63 8.39 5.37 23.95
N ASP A 64 9.67 5.63 24.18
CA ASP A 64 10.11 6.33 25.39
C ASP A 64 9.77 7.83 25.32
N GLU A 65 10.09 8.58 26.37
CA GLU A 65 9.79 10.01 26.43
C GLU A 65 10.60 10.81 25.41
N LEU A 66 11.85 10.41 25.14
CA LEU A 66 12.73 11.08 24.18
C LEU A 66 12.16 10.98 22.77
N GLU A 67 11.81 9.76 22.34
CA GLU A 67 11.21 9.48 21.03
C GLU A 67 9.86 10.20 20.87
N ARG A 68 9.00 10.19 21.90
CA ARG A 68 7.73 10.93 21.85
C ARG A 68 7.94 12.43 21.67
N ASN A 69 8.94 13.01 22.33
CA ASN A 69 9.25 14.44 22.22
C ASN A 69 9.79 14.79 20.83
N VAL A 70 10.68 13.97 20.26
CA VAL A 70 11.20 14.17 18.90
C VAL A 70 10.09 14.03 17.86
N ARG A 71 9.23 13.00 17.97
CA ARG A 71 8.07 12.82 17.08
C ARG A 71 7.11 13.99 17.12
N ARG A 72 6.84 14.55 18.30
CA ARG A 72 6.02 15.76 18.46
C ARG A 72 6.68 16.98 17.82
N GLN A 73 7.99 17.14 17.99
CA GLN A 73 8.72 18.23 17.34
C GLN A 73 8.64 18.14 15.82
N ILE A 74 8.82 16.95 15.24
CA ILE A 74 8.67 16.71 13.81
C ILE A 74 7.22 16.99 13.39
N GLY A 75 6.24 16.46 14.12
CA GLY A 75 4.84 16.63 13.78
C GLY A 75 4.33 18.07 13.84
N ASN A 76 4.93 18.93 14.67
CA ASN A 76 4.67 20.38 14.67
C ASN A 76 5.16 21.09 13.39
N ILE A 77 6.11 20.49 12.65
CA ILE A 77 6.58 21.01 11.36
C ILE A 77 5.65 20.56 10.23
N LEU A 78 5.03 19.38 10.37
CA LEU A 78 4.17 18.75 9.38
C LEU A 78 2.75 19.34 9.42
N THR A 79 2.61 20.61 9.03
CA THR A 79 1.30 21.30 8.92
C THR A 79 0.59 20.97 7.59
N LYS A 80 -0.67 21.41 7.45
CA LYS A 80 -1.43 21.26 6.19
C LYS A 80 -0.72 21.97 5.04
N GLU A 81 -0.16 23.15 5.30
CA GLU A 81 0.59 23.94 4.33
C GLU A 81 1.86 23.20 3.90
N TRP A 82 2.58 22.59 4.85
CA TRP A 82 3.76 21.78 4.55
C TRP A 82 3.40 20.59 3.66
N MET A 83 2.33 19.86 3.98
CA MET A 83 1.88 18.71 3.16
C MET A 83 1.44 19.15 1.77
N SER A 84 0.67 20.24 1.68
CA SER A 84 0.25 20.83 0.40
C SER A 84 1.45 21.21 -0.46
N GLN A 85 2.44 21.89 0.12
CA GLN A 85 3.68 22.27 -0.57
C GLN A 85 4.51 21.05 -0.98
N CYS A 86 4.60 20.03 -0.11
CA CYS A 86 5.26 18.77 -0.42
C CYS A 86 4.62 18.11 -1.64
N PHE A 87 3.28 18.01 -1.65
CA PHE A 87 2.51 17.41 -2.74
C PHE A 87 2.66 18.17 -4.05
N GLU A 88 2.67 19.52 -4.02
CA GLU A 88 2.96 20.33 -5.20
C GLU A 88 4.37 20.06 -5.74
N TYR A 89 5.37 19.87 -4.87
CA TYR A 89 6.72 19.48 -5.30
C TYR A 89 6.78 18.08 -5.91
N LEU A 90 5.97 17.13 -5.46
CA LEU A 90 5.88 15.80 -6.09
C LEU A 90 5.35 15.90 -7.52
N LYS A 91 4.40 16.81 -7.76
CA LYS A 91 3.75 17.06 -9.07
C LYS A 91 4.65 17.78 -10.07
N GLN A 92 5.71 18.48 -9.63
CA GLN A 92 6.58 19.21 -10.55
C GLN A 92 7.34 18.29 -11.51
N GLU A 93 7.38 18.68 -12.79
CA GLU A 93 8.19 18.01 -13.81
C GLU A 93 9.67 17.99 -13.39
N PRO A 94 10.32 16.81 -13.39
CA PRO A 94 11.74 16.74 -13.08
C PRO A 94 12.58 17.41 -14.16
N ARG A 95 13.70 18.00 -13.75
CA ARG A 95 14.66 18.61 -14.70
C ARG A 95 15.29 17.61 -15.66
N ASP A 96 15.38 16.34 -15.25
CA ASP A 96 15.94 15.26 -16.05
C ASP A 96 14.88 14.17 -16.25
N GLN A 97 14.59 13.83 -17.51
CA GLN A 97 13.65 12.77 -17.88
C GLN A 97 14.03 11.41 -17.28
N SER A 98 15.32 11.15 -17.02
CA SER A 98 15.76 9.92 -16.33
C SER A 98 15.21 9.78 -14.91
N THR A 99 14.74 10.89 -14.33
CA THR A 99 14.17 10.97 -12.98
C THR A 99 12.63 11.06 -12.97
N ASP A 100 11.99 11.06 -14.14
CA ASP A 100 10.52 11.00 -14.29
C ASP A 100 10.02 9.57 -14.13
N ARG A 101 10.05 9.08 -12.88
CA ARG A 101 9.68 7.72 -12.48
C ARG A 101 9.04 7.74 -11.10
N PHE A 102 8.45 6.62 -10.70
CA PHE A 102 7.99 6.39 -9.33
C PHE A 102 9.18 6.40 -8.34
N ARG A 103 9.16 7.30 -7.35
CA ARG A 103 10.28 7.50 -6.42
C ARG A 103 9.99 6.91 -5.04
N MET A 104 10.57 5.74 -4.78
CA MET A 104 10.49 5.06 -3.48
C MET A 104 10.86 5.94 -2.29
N SER A 105 11.86 6.82 -2.44
CA SER A 105 12.26 7.73 -1.35
C SER A 105 11.13 8.66 -0.90
N ASN A 106 10.33 9.15 -1.84
CA ASN A 106 9.19 10.02 -1.54
C ASN A 106 8.09 9.22 -0.84
N VAL A 107 7.84 8.01 -1.32
CA VAL A 107 6.85 7.11 -0.75
C VAL A 107 7.18 6.78 0.70
N TYR A 108 8.43 6.41 1.02
CA TYR A 108 8.84 6.15 2.39
C TYR A 108 8.75 7.38 3.30
N LEU A 109 9.11 8.57 2.78
CA LEU A 109 8.91 9.83 3.51
C LEU A 109 7.42 10.01 3.84
N LEU A 110 6.55 9.85 2.85
CA LEU A 110 5.10 9.99 3.02
C LEU A 110 4.52 8.95 3.99
N MET A 111 4.97 7.69 3.94
CA MET A 111 4.57 6.66 4.90
C MET A 111 4.87 7.10 6.34
N HIS A 112 6.05 7.67 6.60
CA HIS A 112 6.39 8.18 7.94
C HIS A 112 5.60 9.44 8.33
N VAL A 113 5.32 10.33 7.38
CA VAL A 113 4.49 11.51 7.61
C VAL A 113 3.05 11.11 7.95
N PHE A 114 2.51 10.12 7.25
CA PHE A 114 1.17 9.58 7.50
C PHE A 114 1.10 8.82 8.83
N ASP A 115 2.11 8.00 9.16
CA ASP A 115 2.25 7.36 10.48
C ASP A 115 2.14 8.38 11.62
N LEU A 116 2.96 9.44 11.56
CA LEU A 116 2.91 10.52 12.57
C LEU A 116 1.54 11.18 12.66
N THR A 117 0.81 11.28 11.54
CA THR A 117 -0.53 11.85 11.49
C THR A 117 -1.57 10.93 12.11
N TYR A 118 -1.55 9.64 11.77
CA TYR A 118 -2.49 8.63 12.27
C TYR A 118 -2.39 8.46 13.80
N TYR A 119 -1.18 8.57 14.33
CA TYR A 119 -0.90 8.47 15.76
C TYR A 119 -0.90 9.84 16.48
N GLY A 120 -1.50 10.87 15.87
CA GLY A 120 -1.83 12.14 16.53
C GLY A 120 -0.61 12.99 16.92
N SER A 121 0.52 12.81 16.24
CA SER A 121 1.72 13.64 16.44
C SER A 121 1.70 14.92 15.61
N THR A 122 0.83 15.03 14.61
CA THR A 122 0.65 16.21 13.74
C THR A 122 -0.70 16.89 14.00
N THR A 123 -0.85 18.13 13.55
CA THR A 123 -2.15 18.83 13.57
C THR A 123 -3.01 18.51 12.36
N VAL A 124 -2.45 17.83 11.36
CA VAL A 124 -3.14 17.49 10.11
C VAL A 124 -4.03 16.27 10.36
N THR A 125 -5.18 16.25 9.70
CA THR A 125 -6.12 15.13 9.76
C THR A 125 -6.01 14.25 8.52
N LEU A 126 -6.43 12.98 8.64
CA LEU A 126 -6.54 12.09 7.49
C LEU A 126 -7.46 12.68 6.41
N ASP A 127 -8.54 13.37 6.79
CA ASP A 127 -9.46 13.97 5.82
C ASP A 127 -8.82 15.12 5.03
N GLU A 128 -7.95 15.91 5.66
CA GLU A 128 -7.14 16.91 4.94
C GLU A 128 -6.12 16.27 3.99
N ILE A 129 -5.53 15.13 4.37
CA ILE A 129 -4.65 14.36 3.47
C ILE A 129 -5.43 13.86 2.25
N LYS A 130 -6.65 13.36 2.45
CA LYS A 130 -7.55 12.92 1.37
C LYS A 130 -7.87 14.07 0.41
N GLU A 131 -8.29 15.22 0.94
CA GLU A 131 -8.57 16.43 0.17
C GLU A 131 -7.35 16.86 -0.67
N LEU A 132 -6.17 16.88 -0.06
CA LEU A 132 -4.93 17.23 -0.75
C LEU A 132 -4.57 16.20 -1.84
N ALA A 133 -4.75 14.91 -1.58
CA ALA A 133 -4.46 13.85 -2.55
C ALA A 133 -5.40 13.91 -3.77
N GLU A 134 -6.70 14.18 -3.55
CA GLU A 134 -7.66 14.43 -4.64
C GLU A 134 -7.28 15.68 -5.44
N GLY A 135 -6.88 16.76 -4.76
CA GLY A 135 -6.41 17.99 -5.40
C GLY A 135 -5.16 17.80 -6.26
N VAL A 136 -4.23 16.93 -5.84
CA VAL A 136 -3.02 16.58 -6.62
C VAL A 136 -3.38 15.85 -7.90
N PHE A 137 -4.33 14.90 -7.83
CA PHE A 137 -4.77 14.17 -9.00
C PHE A 137 -5.54 15.07 -9.97
N GLY A 138 -6.40 15.96 -9.44
CA GLY A 138 -7.20 16.87 -10.24
C GLY A 138 -8.10 16.12 -11.23
N ASP A 139 -7.88 16.36 -12.52
CA ASP A 139 -8.59 15.67 -13.61
C ASP A 139 -7.83 14.48 -14.20
N GLY A 140 -6.59 14.23 -13.76
CA GLY A 140 -5.73 13.17 -14.30
C GLY A 140 -5.32 13.38 -15.76
N SER A 141 -5.34 14.62 -16.25
CA SER A 141 -4.93 14.93 -17.63
C SER A 141 -3.41 14.98 -17.80
N ASP A 142 -2.66 15.25 -16.73
CA ASP A 142 -1.19 15.37 -16.74
C ASP A 142 -0.53 14.11 -16.15
N LYS A 143 0.45 13.55 -16.85
CA LYS A 143 1.23 12.39 -16.37
C LYS A 143 1.91 12.66 -15.01
N HIS A 144 2.26 13.89 -14.69
CA HIS A 144 2.91 14.22 -13.41
C HIS A 144 1.91 14.25 -12.25
N GLN A 145 0.62 14.53 -12.51
CA GLN A 145 -0.46 14.30 -11.54
C GLN A 145 -0.54 12.80 -11.21
N HIS A 146 -0.50 11.93 -12.22
CA HIS A 146 -0.49 10.48 -12.00
C HIS A 146 0.73 10.02 -11.19
N ARG A 147 1.92 10.52 -11.49
CA ARG A 147 3.13 10.15 -10.74
C ARG A 147 3.04 10.54 -9.27
N ALA A 148 2.68 11.79 -8.98
CA ALA A 148 2.54 12.27 -7.61
C ALA A 148 1.44 11.50 -6.86
N THR A 149 0.30 11.30 -7.52
CA THR A 149 -0.84 10.55 -6.95
C THR A 149 -0.47 9.09 -6.70
N ALA A 150 0.25 8.42 -7.60
CA ALA A 150 0.72 7.06 -7.40
C ALA A 150 1.65 6.96 -6.18
N GLU A 151 2.57 7.91 -6.01
CA GLU A 151 3.47 7.96 -4.83
C GLU A 151 2.66 8.16 -3.53
N ILE A 152 1.66 9.04 -3.54
CA ILE A 152 0.77 9.32 -2.39
C ILE A 152 -0.11 8.11 -2.05
N LEU A 153 -0.82 7.54 -3.03
CA LEU A 153 -1.68 6.38 -2.82
C LEU A 153 -0.86 5.15 -2.42
N GLY A 154 0.32 4.96 -3.00
CA GLY A 154 1.25 3.91 -2.60
C GLY A 154 1.64 4.03 -1.11
N ALA A 155 1.97 5.25 -0.65
CA ALA A 155 2.28 5.50 0.75
C ALA A 155 1.07 5.29 1.68
N LEU A 156 -0.13 5.73 1.28
CA LEU A 156 -1.36 5.52 2.05
C LEU A 156 -1.67 4.02 2.21
N LEU A 157 -1.68 3.28 1.11
CA LEU A 157 -2.11 1.87 1.08
C LEU A 157 -1.06 0.94 1.71
N ALA A 158 0.21 1.08 1.31
CA ALA A 158 1.29 0.25 1.85
C ALA A 158 1.69 0.65 3.27
N GLY A 159 1.56 1.93 3.64
CA GLY A 159 1.84 2.42 4.99
C GLY A 159 0.82 1.94 6.02
N SER A 160 -0.46 1.87 5.63
CA SER A 160 -1.54 1.46 6.53
C SER A 160 -1.83 -0.05 6.53
N SER A 161 -1.15 -0.85 5.71
CA SER A 161 -1.42 -2.30 5.61
C SER A 161 -1.09 -3.07 6.89
N ASP A 162 -0.19 -2.51 7.70
CA ASP A 162 0.30 -3.10 8.96
C ASP A 162 -0.29 -2.39 10.20
N ASP A 163 -1.16 -1.41 10.01
CA ASP A 163 -1.87 -0.70 11.07
C ASP A 163 -3.08 -1.50 11.60
N PRO A 164 -3.63 -1.11 12.76
CA PRO A 164 -4.91 -1.64 13.23
C PRO A 164 -6.01 -1.50 12.19
N VAL A 165 -6.93 -2.47 12.19
CA VAL A 165 -8.00 -2.63 11.18
C VAL A 165 -8.80 -1.34 11.00
N GLU A 166 -9.09 -0.62 12.08
CA GLU A 166 -9.87 0.61 12.03
C GLU A 166 -9.16 1.73 11.25
N MET A 167 -7.84 1.87 11.41
CA MET A 167 -7.06 2.86 10.68
C MET A 167 -6.87 2.45 9.23
N ARG A 168 -6.48 1.18 9.02
CA ARG A 168 -6.37 0.58 7.69
C ARG A 168 -7.65 0.81 6.88
N ASN A 169 -8.81 0.49 7.44
CA ASN A 169 -10.09 0.63 6.72
C ASN A 169 -10.38 2.08 6.34
N LYS A 170 -10.17 3.05 7.24
CA LYS A 170 -10.39 4.48 6.94
C LYS A 170 -9.53 5.00 5.79
N VAL A 171 -8.30 4.48 5.65
CA VAL A 171 -7.38 4.83 4.57
C VAL A 171 -7.79 4.13 3.28
N TRP A 172 -8.06 2.82 3.36
CA TRP A 172 -8.39 1.98 2.21
C TRP A 172 -9.76 2.32 1.59
N GLU A 173 -10.76 2.71 2.39
CA GLU A 173 -12.08 3.19 1.92
C GLU A 173 -11.97 4.41 0.99
N PHE A 174 -10.88 5.16 1.08
CA PHE A 174 -10.57 6.29 0.20
C PHE A 174 -9.61 5.89 -0.93
N ALA A 175 -8.43 5.38 -0.57
CA ALA A 175 -7.32 5.22 -1.49
C ALA A 175 -7.53 4.06 -2.47
N ALA A 176 -8.15 2.95 -2.04
CA ALA A 176 -8.33 1.78 -2.90
C ALA A 176 -9.35 2.05 -4.03
N PRO A 177 -10.54 2.64 -3.79
CA PRO A 177 -11.45 3.01 -4.88
C PRO A 177 -10.83 3.98 -5.89
N MET A 178 -10.04 4.96 -5.43
CA MET A 178 -9.35 5.90 -6.31
C MET A 178 -8.31 5.19 -7.18
N LEU A 179 -7.47 4.34 -6.58
CA LEU A 179 -6.49 3.52 -7.30
C LEU A 179 -7.21 2.66 -8.36
N LEU A 180 -8.24 1.91 -7.96
CA LEU A 180 -8.97 1.02 -8.87
C LEU A 180 -9.62 1.77 -10.03
N LYS A 181 -10.20 2.96 -9.78
CA LYS A 181 -10.75 3.81 -10.84
C LYS A 181 -9.67 4.21 -11.85
N ILE A 182 -8.49 4.60 -11.37
CA ILE A 182 -7.37 4.99 -12.25
C ILE A 182 -6.86 3.79 -13.05
N LEU A 183 -6.71 2.62 -12.43
CA LEU A 183 -6.27 1.41 -13.13
C LEU A 183 -7.28 0.96 -14.20
N ASN A 184 -8.57 1.19 -13.99
CA ASN A 184 -9.63 0.85 -14.95
C ASN A 184 -9.68 1.81 -16.14
N ASP A 185 -9.60 3.12 -15.90
CA ASP A 185 -10.01 4.13 -16.88
C ASP A 185 -8.96 5.23 -17.14
N GLY A 186 -7.97 5.40 -16.25
CA GLY A 186 -7.00 6.49 -16.30
C GLY A 186 -5.63 6.10 -16.85
N LEU A 187 -5.42 4.84 -17.27
CA LEU A 187 -4.10 4.41 -17.75
C LEU A 187 -3.82 4.85 -19.18
N THR A 188 -2.59 5.32 -19.39
CA THR A 188 -2.00 5.68 -20.67
C THR A 188 -0.60 5.09 -20.77
N PRO A 189 -0.01 4.96 -21.98
CA PRO A 189 1.35 4.45 -22.12
C PRO A 189 2.39 5.22 -21.29
N GLU A 190 2.18 6.51 -21.08
CA GLU A 190 3.12 7.39 -20.39
C GLU A 190 3.04 7.32 -18.87
N ASN A 191 1.87 6.98 -18.31
CA ASN A 191 1.65 6.94 -16.86
C ASN A 191 1.72 5.53 -16.25
N LEU A 192 1.67 4.47 -17.08
CA LEU A 192 1.71 3.08 -16.63
C LEU A 192 2.96 2.76 -15.79
N GLN A 193 4.09 3.37 -16.15
CA GLN A 193 5.36 3.24 -15.43
C GLN A 193 5.33 3.75 -13.98
N TYR A 194 4.32 4.53 -13.58
CA TYR A 194 4.14 4.98 -12.19
C TYR A 194 3.26 4.04 -11.39
N TRP A 195 2.23 3.49 -12.03
CA TRP A 195 1.23 2.63 -11.38
C TRP A 195 1.72 1.20 -11.17
N LEU A 196 2.55 0.67 -12.07
CA LEU A 196 3.14 -0.67 -11.90
C LEU A 196 3.99 -0.77 -10.62
N PRO A 197 4.98 0.12 -10.37
CA PRO A 197 5.71 0.12 -9.09
C PRO A 197 4.82 0.40 -7.88
N CYS A 198 3.76 1.21 -8.02
CA CYS A 198 2.80 1.46 -6.96
C CYS A 198 2.08 0.16 -6.54
N ILE A 199 1.61 -0.63 -7.50
CA ILE A 199 0.96 -1.92 -7.23
C ILE A 199 1.96 -2.92 -6.64
N HIS A 200 3.15 -3.03 -7.21
CA HIS A 200 4.21 -3.87 -6.66
C HIS A 200 4.52 -3.51 -5.20
N LEU A 201 4.60 -2.22 -4.87
CA LEU A 201 4.79 -1.80 -3.48
C LEU A 201 3.67 -2.29 -2.55
N ILE A 202 2.42 -2.29 -3.02
CA ILE A 202 1.25 -2.66 -2.20
C ILE A 202 1.13 -4.19 -2.06
N LEU A 203 1.55 -4.96 -3.08
CA LEU A 203 1.30 -6.40 -3.16
C LEU A 203 2.54 -7.28 -2.95
N ASP A 204 3.74 -6.81 -3.31
CA ASP A 204 4.95 -7.64 -3.30
C ASP A 204 5.31 -8.09 -1.88
N SER A 205 5.62 -9.38 -1.74
CA SER A 205 5.99 -9.98 -0.46
C SER A 205 4.97 -9.74 0.66
N ARG A 206 3.69 -9.51 0.33
CA ARG A 206 2.60 -9.37 1.28
C ARG A 206 1.62 -10.52 1.17
N ASP A 207 0.95 -10.83 2.27
CA ASP A 207 -0.16 -11.78 2.23
C ASP A 207 -1.28 -11.20 1.34
N PRO A 208 -1.73 -11.92 0.30
CA PRO A 208 -2.76 -11.44 -0.61
C PRO A 208 -4.06 -11.03 0.09
N ARG A 209 -4.35 -11.59 1.27
CA ARG A 209 -5.55 -11.24 2.05
C ARG A 209 -5.53 -9.80 2.59
N ARG A 210 -4.36 -9.16 2.71
CA ARG A 210 -4.25 -7.75 3.16
C ARG A 210 -4.81 -6.76 2.14
N SER A 211 -4.76 -7.15 0.88
CA SER A 211 -5.08 -6.31 -0.28
C SER A 211 -6.21 -6.92 -1.11
N SER A 212 -7.14 -7.62 -0.44
CA SER A 212 -8.24 -8.37 -1.08
C SER A 212 -9.05 -7.51 -2.05
N GLU A 213 -9.31 -6.26 -1.72
CA GLU A 213 -10.10 -5.31 -2.52
C GLU A 213 -9.43 -5.02 -3.86
N ILE A 214 -8.10 -4.90 -3.86
CA ILE A 214 -7.32 -4.72 -5.08
C ILE A 214 -7.31 -6.02 -5.86
N LEU A 215 -6.94 -7.14 -5.23
CA LEU A 215 -6.84 -8.44 -5.90
C LEU A 215 -8.16 -8.90 -6.50
N ASP A 216 -9.28 -8.72 -5.80
CA ASP A 216 -10.59 -9.13 -6.29
C ASP A 216 -11.01 -8.27 -7.48
N SER A 217 -10.73 -6.96 -7.44
CA SER A 217 -10.91 -6.12 -8.62
C SER A 217 -10.01 -6.57 -9.77
N LEU A 218 -8.73 -6.86 -9.52
CA LEU A 218 -7.81 -7.31 -10.57
C LEU A 218 -8.28 -8.63 -11.21
N LYS A 219 -8.75 -9.61 -10.42
CA LYS A 219 -9.31 -10.89 -10.90
C LYS A 219 -10.55 -10.72 -11.79
N THR A 220 -11.32 -9.64 -11.58
CA THR A 220 -12.49 -9.34 -12.42
C THR A 220 -12.13 -8.72 -13.75
N PHE A 221 -10.87 -8.29 -13.96
CA PHE A 221 -10.44 -7.82 -15.28
C PHE A 221 -10.64 -8.92 -16.31
N ARG A 222 -11.53 -8.64 -17.27
CA ARG A 222 -11.71 -9.45 -18.47
C ARG A 222 -10.95 -8.76 -19.60
N LEU A 223 -10.17 -9.57 -20.32
CA LEU A 223 -9.57 -9.17 -21.59
C LEU A 223 -10.68 -9.21 -22.63
N ASP A 224 -10.98 -8.05 -23.21
CA ASP A 224 -11.91 -7.99 -24.33
C ASP A 224 -11.12 -8.21 -25.62
N ILE A 225 -11.09 -9.45 -26.08
CA ILE A 225 -10.36 -9.85 -27.30
C ILE A 225 -10.91 -9.14 -28.56
N THR A 226 -12.10 -8.54 -28.47
CA THR A 226 -12.78 -7.83 -29.57
C THR A 226 -12.62 -6.31 -29.51
N SER A 227 -12.03 -5.80 -28.44
CA SER A 227 -11.79 -4.37 -28.23
C SER A 227 -10.70 -3.84 -29.17
N ASN A 228 -10.97 -2.70 -29.82
CA ASN A 228 -9.95 -1.94 -30.57
C ASN A 228 -9.00 -1.15 -29.64
N ALA A 229 -9.16 -1.24 -28.32
CA ALA A 229 -8.31 -0.58 -27.34
C ALA A 229 -7.16 -1.49 -26.89
N ALA A 230 -6.29 -1.89 -27.83
CA ALA A 230 -5.17 -2.80 -27.57
C ALA A 230 -4.27 -2.39 -26.40
N PHE A 231 -4.12 -1.08 -26.15
CA PHE A 231 -3.40 -0.60 -24.97
C PHE A 231 -4.13 -0.89 -23.65
N LYS A 232 -5.46 -0.72 -23.60
CA LYS A 232 -6.25 -0.99 -22.39
C LYS A 232 -6.17 -2.47 -22.01
N ASP A 233 -6.14 -3.37 -23.00
CA ASP A 233 -5.99 -4.80 -22.73
C ASP A 233 -4.55 -5.17 -22.39
N SER A 234 -3.56 -4.62 -23.09
CA SER A 234 -2.13 -4.84 -22.78
C SER A 234 -1.75 -4.33 -21.38
N SER A 235 -2.20 -3.13 -21.00
CA SER A 235 -1.96 -2.58 -19.66
C SER A 235 -2.58 -3.46 -18.58
N LYS A 236 -3.81 -3.94 -18.75
CA LYS A 236 -4.42 -4.91 -17.82
C LYS A 236 -3.61 -6.19 -17.68
N VAL A 237 -3.06 -6.73 -18.77
CA VAL A 237 -2.16 -7.91 -18.70
C VAL A 237 -0.90 -7.59 -17.93
N GLN A 238 -0.33 -6.39 -18.07
CA GLN A 238 0.86 -5.99 -17.31
C GLN A 238 0.57 -5.76 -15.82
N LEU A 239 -0.67 -5.39 -15.47
CA LEU A 239 -1.10 -5.21 -14.08
C LEU A 239 -1.40 -6.54 -13.36
N LEU A 240 -1.70 -7.61 -14.11
CA LEU A 240 -1.99 -8.95 -13.60
C LEU A 240 -0.71 -9.75 -13.38
#